data_AF-A0A351F7N1-F1
#
_entry.id   AF-A0A351F7N1-F1
#
_cell.length_a   1.000
_cell.length_b   1.000
_cell.length_c   1.000
_cell.angle_alpha   90.00
_cell.angle_beta   90.00
_cell.angle_gamma   90.00
#
_symmetry.space_group_name_H-M   'P 1'
#
loop_
_entity.id
_entity.type
_entity.pdbx_description
1 polymer ?
#
loop_
_entity_poly.entity_id
_entity_poly.type
_entity_poly.pdbx_seq_one_letter_code
_entity_poly.pdbx_strand_id
1 'polypeptide(L)'
;MEKVTAGRDALGDFAPKFAELNDDVLFGQVWSREDKLSPRDRSLITVTALMASGILDSSLEYHISCAKKNGVTKEEMAEALTHAAFYAGWPK
;
A
#
# COMPACT_ATOMS: atom_id res chain seq x y z
N MET A 1 -7.01 -7.21 12.99
CA MET A 1 -6.16 -6.02 12.86
C MET A 1 -6.56 -5.01 13.93
N GLU A 2 -5.61 -4.37 14.62
CA GLU A 2 -5.92 -3.22 15.48
C GLU A 2 -6.54 -2.09 14.65
N LYS A 3 -7.35 -1.25 15.31
CA LYS A 3 -8.02 -0.13 14.64
C LYS A 3 -6.96 0.89 14.22
N VAL A 4 -6.84 1.15 12.92
CA VAL A 4 -5.93 2.17 12.39
C VAL A 4 -6.58 3.54 12.58
N THR A 5 -5.93 4.45 13.30
CA THR A 5 -6.42 5.81 13.60
C THR A 5 -5.53 6.92 13.05
N ALA A 6 -4.47 6.56 12.31
CA ALA A 6 -3.45 7.50 11.86
C ALA A 6 -4.03 8.67 11.03
N GLY A 7 -5.11 8.44 10.26
CA GLY A 7 -5.79 9.49 9.52
C GLY A 7 -6.43 10.52 10.43
N ARG A 8 -7.17 10.08 11.47
CA ARG A 8 -7.74 10.98 12.48
C ARG A 8 -6.68 11.69 13.30
N ASP A 9 -5.62 10.99 13.68
CA ASP A 9 -4.55 11.57 14.50
C ASP A 9 -3.77 12.67 13.74
N ALA A 10 -3.57 12.51 12.43
CA ALA A 10 -2.80 13.46 11.63
C ALA A 10 -3.65 14.55 10.95
N LEU A 11 -4.89 14.23 10.56
CA LEU A 11 -5.71 15.07 9.68
C LEU A 11 -7.12 15.33 10.22
N GLY A 12 -7.46 14.86 11.42
CA GLY A 12 -8.81 14.95 11.98
C GLY A 12 -9.34 16.38 12.05
N ASP A 13 -8.51 17.35 12.47
CA ASP A 13 -8.93 18.75 12.59
C ASP A 13 -8.97 19.47 11.23
N PHE A 14 -8.01 19.16 10.34
CA PHE A 14 -7.87 19.84 9.05
C PHE A 14 -8.85 19.30 7.99
N ALA A 15 -8.98 17.98 7.90
CA ALA A 15 -9.75 17.28 6.89
C ALA A 15 -10.50 16.06 7.51
N PRO A 16 -11.49 16.30 8.39
CA PRO A 16 -12.13 15.25 9.19
C PRO A 16 -12.74 14.12 8.35
N LYS A 17 -13.36 14.46 7.20
CA LYS A 17 -13.94 13.44 6.32
C LYS A 17 -12.88 12.60 5.62
N PHE A 18 -11.74 13.19 5.27
CA PHE A 18 -10.62 12.45 4.68
C PHE A 18 -10.02 11.48 5.70
N ALA A 19 -9.79 11.94 6.92
CA ALA A 19 -9.35 11.13 8.04
C ALA A 19 -10.29 9.93 8.31
N GLU A 20 -11.60 10.17 8.33
CA GLU A 20 -12.61 9.12 8.49
C GLU A 20 -12.54 8.08 7.37
N LEU A 21 -12.49 8.52 6.10
CA LEU A 21 -12.43 7.60 4.95
C LEU A 21 -11.14 6.77 4.94
N ASN A 22 -10.00 7.37 5.30
CA ASN A 22 -8.74 6.66 5.42
C ASN A 22 -8.82 5.54 6.46
N ASP A 23 -9.28 5.86 7.67
CA ASP A 23 -9.28 4.90 8.76
C ASP A 23 -10.36 3.84 8.60
N ASP A 24 -11.59 4.25 8.26
CA ASP A 24 -12.75 3.35 8.32
C ASP A 24 -12.94 2.60 7.01
N VAL A 25 -12.69 3.23 5.86
CA VAL A 25 -12.90 2.59 4.55
C VAL A 25 -11.62 1.91 4.09
N LEU A 26 -10.51 2.64 3.97
CA LEU A 26 -9.28 2.04 3.46
C LEU A 26 -8.78 0.95 4.42
N PHE A 27 -8.52 1.28 5.68
CA PHE A 27 -8.03 0.28 6.64
C PHE A 27 -9.13 -0.59 7.23
N GLY A 28 -10.25 0.01 7.64
CA GLY A 28 -11.36 -0.69 8.29
C GLY A 28 -12.14 -1.64 7.39
N GLN A 29 -12.15 -1.44 6.07
CA GLN A 29 -12.89 -2.31 5.14
C GLN A 29 -12.02 -2.94 4.04
N VAL A 30 -11.18 -2.17 3.34
CA VAL A 30 -10.44 -2.72 2.20
C VAL A 30 -9.29 -3.62 2.67
N TRP A 31 -8.45 -3.12 3.57
CA TRP A 31 -7.30 -3.87 4.09
C TRP A 31 -7.69 -4.95 5.10
N SER A 32 -8.78 -4.77 5.84
CA SER A 32 -9.26 -5.72 6.85
C SER A 32 -9.83 -7.03 6.28
N ARG A 33 -10.13 -7.09 4.98
CA ARG A 33 -10.62 -8.30 4.26
C ARG A 33 -9.49 -9.29 3.97
N GLU A 34 -8.79 -9.70 5.03
CA GLU A 34 -7.63 -10.60 4.97
C GLU A 34 -8.01 -12.04 4.60
N ASP A 35 -9.25 -12.44 4.87
CA ASP A 35 -9.82 -13.74 4.47
C ASP A 35 -10.05 -13.85 2.94
N LYS A 36 -10.03 -12.72 2.22
CA LYS A 36 -10.21 -12.65 0.76
C LYS A 36 -8.90 -12.46 0.01
N LEU A 37 -8.01 -11.63 0.53
CA LEU A 37 -6.69 -11.38 -0.04
C LEU A 37 -5.74 -10.97 1.09
N SER A 38 -4.62 -11.67 1.18
CA SER A 38 -3.68 -11.52 2.29
C SER A 38 -3.07 -10.11 2.34
N PRO A 39 -2.66 -9.62 3.53
CA PRO A 39 -1.90 -8.37 3.64
C PRO A 39 -0.62 -8.37 2.77
N ARG A 40 0.01 -9.55 2.64
CA ARG A 40 1.19 -9.75 1.78
C ARG A 40 0.88 -9.39 0.33
N ASP A 41 -0.15 -9.99 -0.25
CA ASP A 41 -0.49 -9.81 -1.66
C ASP A 41 -1.04 -8.40 -1.92
N ARG A 42 -1.81 -7.85 -0.97
CA ARG A 42 -2.26 -6.44 -1.03
C ARG A 42 -1.09 -5.47 -1.07
N SER A 43 -0.06 -5.70 -0.25
CA SER A 43 1.14 -4.87 -0.27
C SER A 43 1.88 -4.98 -1.60
N LEU A 44 2.02 -6.18 -2.16
CA LEU A 44 2.65 -6.37 -3.47
C LEU A 44 1.89 -5.62 -4.59
N ILE A 45 0.57 -5.72 -4.61
CA ILE A 45 -0.29 -4.98 -5.56
C ILE A 45 -0.16 -3.47 -5.36
N THR A 46 -0.12 -3.00 -4.10
CA THR A 46 -0.01 -1.57 -3.80
C THR A 46 1.32 -1.01 -4.31
N VAL A 47 2.43 -1.69 -4.03
CA VAL A 47 3.77 -1.26 -4.49
C VAL A 47 3.84 -1.21 -6.01
N THR A 48 3.37 -2.26 -6.69
CA THR A 48 3.37 -2.32 -8.16
C THR A 48 2.45 -1.27 -8.78
N ALA A 49 1.30 -0.96 -8.17
CA ALA A 49 0.39 0.09 -8.63
C ALA A 49 0.99 1.50 -8.48
N LEU A 50 1.71 1.79 -7.38
CA LEU A 50 2.41 3.06 -7.17
C LEU A 50 3.52 3.25 -8.20
N MET A 51 4.38 2.24 -8.36
CA MET A 51 5.44 2.25 -9.38
C MET A 51 4.85 2.43 -10.80
N ALA A 52 3.84 1.65 -11.15
CA ALA A 52 3.16 1.75 -12.44
C ALA A 52 2.50 3.11 -12.69
N SER A 53 2.19 3.85 -11.62
CA SER A 53 1.62 5.19 -11.67
C SER A 53 2.67 6.31 -11.67
N GLY A 54 3.97 5.97 -11.62
CA GLY A 54 5.07 6.94 -11.53
C GLY A 54 5.18 7.62 -10.16
N ILE A 55 4.57 7.04 -9.12
CA ILE A 55 4.67 7.53 -7.75
C ILE A 55 5.88 6.84 -7.11
N LEU A 56 7.03 7.52 -7.17
CA LEU A 56 8.33 7.01 -6.75
C LEU A 56 8.93 7.76 -5.54
N ASP A 57 8.09 8.49 -4.81
CA ASP A 57 8.50 9.27 -3.64
C ASP A 57 8.50 8.43 -2.34
N SER A 58 8.50 9.09 -1.18
CA SER A 58 8.49 8.44 0.14
C SER A 58 7.26 7.54 0.36
N SER A 59 6.18 7.71 -0.39
CA SER A 59 5.02 6.80 -0.36
C SER A 59 5.40 5.40 -0.85
N LEU A 60 6.16 5.31 -1.95
CA LEU A 60 6.62 4.02 -2.47
C LEU A 60 7.55 3.33 -1.49
N GLU A 61 8.48 4.07 -0.88
CA GLU A 61 9.41 3.55 0.13
C GLU A 61 8.65 3.00 1.36
N TYR A 62 7.64 3.74 1.83
CA TYR A 62 6.77 3.30 2.92
C TYR A 62 6.07 1.98 2.58
N HIS A 63 5.47 1.89 1.38
CA HIS A 63 4.74 0.69 0.98
C HIS A 63 5.63 -0.53 0.71
N ILE A 64 6.88 -0.34 0.24
CA ILE A 64 7.89 -1.41 0.17
C ILE A 64 8.21 -1.92 1.58
N SER A 65 8.38 -1.01 2.54
CA SER A 65 8.64 -1.37 3.93
C SER A 65 7.45 -2.12 4.56
N CYS A 66 6.21 -1.73 4.24
CA CYS A 66 5.01 -2.48 4.62
C CYS A 66 4.95 -3.87 3.98
N ALA A 67 5.27 -3.99 2.69
CA ALA A 67 5.31 -5.28 1.99
C ALA A 67 6.28 -6.25 2.66
N LYS A 68 7.47 -5.78 3.03
CA LYS A 68 8.46 -6.55 3.78
C LYS A 68 7.92 -7.02 5.12
N LYS A 69 7.28 -6.13 5.90
CA LYS A 69 6.66 -6.49 7.20
C LYS A 69 5.55 -7.53 7.05
N ASN A 70 4.82 -7.48 5.92
CA ASN A 70 3.76 -8.43 5.59
C ASN A 70 4.28 -9.73 4.93
N GLY A 71 5.61 -9.92 4.83
CA GLY A 71 6.22 -11.17 4.39
C GLY A 71 6.54 -11.29 2.91
N VAL A 72 6.53 -10.18 2.15
CA VAL A 72 7.11 -10.17 0.79
C VAL A 72 8.63 -10.20 0.91
N THR A 73 9.28 -11.16 0.27
CA THR A 73 10.74 -11.26 0.28
C THR A 73 11.39 -10.24 -0.65
N LYS A 74 12.70 -10.03 -0.49
CA LYS A 74 13.47 -9.15 -1.39
C LYS A 74 13.44 -9.68 -2.82
N GLU A 75 13.59 -10.99 -2.97
CA GLU A 75 13.60 -11.69 -4.25
C GLU A 75 12.24 -11.54 -4.94
N GLU A 76 11.13 -11.76 -4.23
CA GLU A 76 9.78 -11.62 -4.77
C GLU A 76 9.48 -10.18 -5.21
N MET A 77 9.93 -9.19 -4.43
CA MET A 77 9.78 -7.78 -4.80
C MET A 77 10.58 -7.44 -6.05
N ALA A 78 11.83 -7.92 -6.15
CA ALA A 78 12.67 -7.69 -7.32
C ALA A 78 12.06 -8.31 -8.60
N GLU A 79 11.55 -9.54 -8.51
CA GLU A 79 10.88 -10.21 -9.64
C GLU A 79 9.58 -9.51 -10.03
N ALA A 80 8.78 -9.07 -9.05
CA ALA A 80 7.54 -8.35 -9.34
C ALA A 80 7.78 -7.01 -10.05
N LEU A 81 8.78 -6.23 -9.60
CA LEU A 81 9.15 -4.97 -10.25
C LEU A 81 9.75 -5.20 -11.64
N THR A 82 10.60 -6.21 -11.79
CA THR A 82 11.17 -6.60 -13.09
C THR A 82 10.07 -6.97 -14.07
N HIS A 83 9.10 -7.79 -13.65
CA HIS A 83 7.95 -8.15 -14.46
C HIS A 83 7.10 -6.93 -14.81
N ALA A 84 6.75 -6.11 -13.81
CA ALA A 84 5.91 -4.94 -13.98
C ALA A 84 6.55 -3.90 -14.92
N ALA A 85 7.88 -3.77 -14.99
CA ALA A 85 8.55 -2.85 -15.90
C ALA A 85 8.19 -3.11 -17.39
N PHE A 86 7.92 -4.36 -17.77
CA PHE A 86 7.52 -4.70 -19.14
C PHE A 86 6.03 -4.43 -19.43
N TYR A 87 5.19 -4.43 -18.40
CA TYR A 87 3.73 -4.24 -18.56
C TYR A 87 3.24 -2.84 -18.19
N ALA A 88 3.98 -2.12 -17.36
CA ALA A 88 3.67 -0.78 -16.88
C ALA A 88 4.63 0.30 -17.39
N GLY A 89 5.72 -0.10 -18.06
CA GLY A 89 6.71 0.78 -18.67
C GLY A 89 8.00 0.87 -17.85
N TRP A 90 9.13 0.67 -18.53
CA TRP A 90 10.48 0.71 -17.95
C TRP A 90 10.94 2.10 -17.47
N PRO A 91 10.64 3.22 -18.16
CA PRO A 91 11.17 4.54 -17.79
C PRO A 91 10.41 5.28 -16.68
N LYS A 92 9.35 4.69 -16.13
CA LYS A 92 8.48 5.36 -15.16
C LYS A 92 9.19 5.73 -13.87
#